data_AF-A0A6B3H9I4-F1
#
_entry.id   AF-A0A6B3H9I4-F1
#
_cell.length_a   1.000
_cell.length_b   1.000
_cell.length_c   1.000
_cell.angle_alpha   90.00
_cell.angle_beta   90.00
_cell.angle_gamma   90.00
#
_symmetry.space_group_name_H-M   'P 1'
#
loop_
_entity.id
_entity.type
_entity.pdbx_description
1 polymer ?
#
loop_
_entity_poly.entity_id
_entity_poly.type
_entity_poly.pdbx_seq_one_letter_code
_entity_poly.pdbx_strand_id
1 'polypeptide(L)'
;VLVLDDAHWADGESLGWLSALAPGLARLPLLLVVAHRPAEHAAEESRPHLGTLGTAARQRVTLRALTPEAATHLTGRTLGTGVPDTLGRELWTATGGNPYELVELLTHLSEHPLAPGTDQPAAVRELAATVRGPRL
;
A
#
# COMPACT_ATOMS: atom_id res chain seq x y z
N VAL A 1 10.01 17.77 9.27
CA VAL A 1 9.65 16.77 8.23
C VAL A 1 8.34 17.24 7.62
N LEU A 2 8.24 17.24 6.29
CA LEU A 2 7.01 17.54 5.56
C LEU A 2 6.61 16.30 4.76
N VAL A 3 5.36 15.86 4.93
CA VAL A 3 4.80 14.73 4.19
C VAL A 3 3.65 15.27 3.36
N LEU A 4 3.72 15.05 2.05
CA LEU A 4 2.64 15.31 1.12
C LEU A 4 2.12 13.96 0.63
N ASP A 5 0.95 13.58 1.13
CA ASP A 5 0.23 12.42 0.62
C ASP A 5 -0.70 12.82 -0.53
N ASP A 6 -1.08 11.85 -1.35
CA ASP A 6 -1.98 12.03 -2.49
C ASP A 6 -1.61 13.19 -3.42
N ALA A 7 -0.31 13.43 -3.64
CA ALA A 7 0.17 14.59 -4.41
C ALA A 7 -0.32 14.62 -5.87
N HIS A 8 -0.84 13.51 -6.39
CA HIS A 8 -1.50 13.42 -7.69
C HIS A 8 -2.82 14.21 -7.77
N TRP A 9 -3.42 14.59 -6.64
CA TRP A 9 -4.60 15.44 -6.55
C TRP A 9 -4.27 16.91 -6.28
N ALA A 10 -3.00 17.24 -6.02
CA ALA A 10 -2.59 18.63 -5.85
C ALA A 10 -2.64 19.38 -7.20
N ASP A 11 -3.01 20.66 -7.12
CA ASP A 11 -3.02 21.58 -8.25
C ASP A 11 -1.59 21.84 -8.78
N GLY A 12 -1.51 22.30 -10.02
CA GLY A 12 -0.23 22.56 -10.69
C GLY A 12 0.60 23.64 -10.01
N GLU A 13 -0.01 24.68 -9.43
CA GLU A 13 0.71 25.79 -8.80
C GLU A 13 1.42 25.34 -7.51
N SER A 14 0.71 24.61 -6.66
CA SER A 14 1.25 24.01 -5.43
C SER A 14 2.42 23.08 -5.72
N LEU A 15 2.27 22.20 -6.71
CA LEU A 15 3.34 21.29 -7.12
C LEU A 15 4.49 22.01 -7.83
N GLY A 16 4.18 23.07 -8.57
CA GLY A 16 5.14 23.96 -9.20
C GLY A 16 6.07 24.58 -8.18
N TRP A 17 5.51 25.19 -7.14
CA TRP A 17 6.27 25.76 -6.03
C TRP A 17 7.15 24.71 -5.33
N LEU A 18 6.60 23.53 -5.02
CA LEU A 18 7.36 22.43 -4.40
C LEU A 18 8.50 21.94 -5.30
N SER A 19 8.25 21.79 -6.60
CA SER A 19 9.25 21.33 -7.56
C SER A 19 10.41 22.33 -7.70
N ALA A 20 10.12 23.63 -7.63
CA ALA A 20 11.13 24.69 -7.63
C ALA A 20 11.96 24.71 -6.33
N LEU A 21 11.36 24.33 -5.19
CA LEU A 21 12.06 24.21 -3.91
C LEU A 21 13.00 23.00 -3.86
N ALA A 22 12.65 21.91 -4.56
CA ALA A 22 13.32 20.61 -4.44
C ALA A 22 14.85 20.62 -4.59
N PRO A 23 15.46 21.34 -5.56
CA PRO A 23 16.93 21.41 -5.67
C PRO A 23 17.61 22.06 -4.45
N GLY A 24 16.89 22.94 -3.74
CA GLY A 24 17.39 23.64 -2.55
C GLY A 24 17.28 22.84 -1.25
N LEU A 25 16.48 21.77 -1.22
CA LEU A 25 16.20 21.00 0.00
C LEU A 25 17.47 20.40 0.64
N ALA A 26 18.48 20.07 -0.16
CA ALA A 26 19.74 19.52 0.35
C ALA A 26 20.52 20.47 1.29
N ARG A 27 20.19 21.77 1.29
CA ARG A 27 20.80 22.77 2.17
C ARG A 27 19.94 23.12 3.39
N LEU A 28 18.77 22.50 3.51
CA LEU A 28 17.82 22.76 4.58
C LEU A 28 17.76 21.55 5.51
N PRO A 29 17.50 21.74 6.82
CA PRO A 29 17.20 20.64 7.74
C PRO A 29 15.77 20.11 7.51
N LEU A 30 15.42 19.78 6.26
CA LEU A 30 14.07 19.40 5.84
C LEU A 30 14.09 18.08 5.06
N LEU A 31 13.38 17.08 5.58
CA LEU A 31 12.95 15.90 4.83
C LEU A 31 11.57 16.16 4.22
N LEU A 32 11.48 16.07 2.90
CA LEU A 32 10.23 16.07 2.15
C LEU A 32 9.93 14.64 1.67
N VAL A 33 8.77 14.10 2.04
CA VAL A 33 8.25 12.84 1.53
C VAL A 33 7.03 13.15 0.67
N VAL A 34 7.02 12.65 -0.57
CA VAL A 34 5.91 12.84 -1.51
C VAL A 34 5.39 11.46 -1.90
N ALA A 35 4.14 11.18 -1.56
CA ALA A 35 3.41 9.99 -1.99
C ALA A 35 2.39 10.38 -3.05
N HIS A 36 2.35 9.61 -4.13
CA HIS A 36 1.45 9.87 -5.24
C HIS A 36 1.17 8.58 -6.04
N ARG A 37 0.04 8.55 -6.74
CA ARG A 37 -0.22 7.54 -7.76
C ARG A 37 0.68 7.74 -8.99
N PRO A 38 0.89 6.72 -9.82
CA PRO A 38 1.58 6.87 -11.10
C PRO A 38 1.13 8.12 -11.88
N ALA A 39 2.06 8.80 -12.55
CA ALA A 39 1.84 10.15 -13.09
C ALA A 39 0.67 10.21 -14.09
N GLU A 40 0.36 9.12 -14.78
CA GLU A 40 -0.79 9.03 -15.67
C GLU A 40 -2.14 9.25 -14.95
N HIS A 41 -2.20 9.06 -13.63
CA HIS A 41 -3.37 9.34 -12.78
C HIS A 41 -3.44 10.79 -12.27
N ALA A 42 -2.37 11.59 -12.45
CA ALA A 42 -2.37 13.01 -12.10
C ALA A 42 -2.94 13.87 -13.24
N ALA A 43 -3.44 15.06 -12.89
CA ALA A 43 -3.81 16.08 -13.85
C ALA A 43 -2.64 16.42 -14.78
N GLU A 44 -2.92 16.75 -16.04
CA GLU A 44 -1.90 16.95 -17.08
C GLU A 44 -0.87 18.02 -16.69
N GLU A 45 -1.34 19.13 -16.12
CA GLU A 45 -0.52 20.23 -15.60
C GLU A 45 0.37 19.82 -14.40
N SER A 46 -0.05 18.84 -13.61
CA SER A 46 0.67 18.36 -12.41
C SER A 46 1.77 17.34 -12.74
N ARG A 47 1.68 16.65 -13.88
CA ARG A 47 2.62 15.57 -14.28
C ARG A 47 4.09 16.01 -14.37
N PRO A 48 4.44 17.15 -15.00
CA PRO A 48 5.84 17.59 -15.08
C PRO A 48 6.46 17.87 -13.71
N HIS A 49 5.65 18.39 -12.79
CA HIS A 49 6.09 18.73 -11.43
C HIS A 49 6.38 17.47 -10.60
N LEU A 50 5.51 16.46 -10.65
CA LEU A 50 5.77 15.15 -10.03
C LEU A 50 7.02 14.47 -10.62
N GLY A 51 7.22 14.57 -11.94
CA GLY A 51 8.44 14.07 -12.61
C GLY A 51 9.72 14.78 -12.13
N THR A 52 9.65 16.10 -11.94
CA THR A 52 10.75 16.92 -11.42
C THR A 52 11.08 16.55 -9.97
N LEU A 53 10.06 16.50 -9.10
CA LEU A 53 10.21 16.07 -7.70
C LEU A 53 10.83 14.67 -7.61
N GLY A 54 10.37 13.75 -8.44
CA GLY A 54 10.90 12.40 -8.49
C GLY A 54 12.34 12.31 -9.01
N THR A 55 12.79 13.24 -9.86
CA THR A 55 14.19 13.32 -10.33
C THR A 55 15.09 13.93 -9.26
N ALA A 56 14.58 14.92 -8.52
CA ALA A 56 15.30 15.54 -7.40
C ALA A 56 15.36 14.65 -6.14
N ALA A 57 14.49 13.65 -6.04
CA ALA A 57 14.42 12.75 -4.89
C ALA A 57 15.72 11.97 -4.69
N ARG A 58 16.24 11.99 -3.45
CA ARG A 58 17.39 11.16 -3.05
C ARG A 58 17.05 9.67 -3.01
N GLN A 59 15.78 9.35 -2.76
CA GLN A 59 15.27 7.99 -2.72
C GLN A 59 13.87 7.97 -3.34
N ARG A 60 13.65 7.04 -4.27
CA ARG A 60 12.35 6.74 -4.84
C ARG A 60 11.96 5.32 -4.44
N VAL A 61 10.80 5.17 -3.82
CA VAL A 61 10.25 3.87 -3.42
C VAL A 61 9.01 3.60 -4.26
N THR A 62 9.10 2.62 -5.16
CA THR A 62 7.93 2.14 -5.91
C THR A 62 7.25 1.05 -5.09
N LEU A 63 6.04 1.32 -4.63
CA LEU A 63 5.22 0.32 -3.95
C LEU A 63 4.69 -0.70 -4.96
N ARG A 64 4.70 -1.96 -4.55
CA ARG A 64 4.21 -3.10 -5.33
C ARG A 64 3.29 -3.95 -4.46
N ALA A 65 2.47 -4.78 -5.08
CA ALA A 65 1.72 -5.80 -4.36
C ALA A 65 2.66 -6.64 -3.49
N LEU A 66 2.14 -7.07 -2.34
CA LEU A 66 2.84 -7.97 -1.43
C LEU A 66 3.18 -9.27 -2.16
N THR A 67 4.35 -9.82 -1.86
CA THR A 67 4.69 -11.17 -2.31
C THR A 67 3.98 -12.20 -1.44
N PRO A 68 3.87 -13.46 -1.90
CA PRO A 68 3.38 -14.56 -1.06
C PRO A 68 4.16 -14.67 0.26
N GLU A 69 5.48 -14.46 0.24
CA GLU A 69 6.33 -14.52 1.43
C GLU A 69 6.04 -13.36 2.39
N ALA A 70 5.87 -12.14 1.86
CA ALA A 70 5.51 -10.97 2.65
C ALA A 70 4.13 -11.14 3.31
N ALA A 71 3.17 -11.71 2.58
CA ALA A 71 1.84 -12.02 3.12
C ALA A 71 1.89 -13.11 4.20
N THR A 72 2.69 -14.17 4.00
CA THR A 72 2.89 -15.23 4.99
C THR A 72 3.55 -14.69 6.26
N HIS A 73 4.58 -13.88 6.10
CA HIS A 73 5.24 -13.22 7.23
C HIS A 73 4.28 -12.28 7.98
N LEU A 74 3.46 -11.49 7.27
CA LEU A 74 2.45 -10.64 7.90
C LEU A 74 1.41 -11.47 8.65
N THR A 75 0.97 -12.58 8.06
CA THR A 75 0.00 -13.51 8.67
C THR A 75 0.51 -14.05 10.00
N GLY A 76 1.74 -14.58 10.03
CA GLY A 76 2.35 -15.08 11.26
C GLY A 76 2.56 -13.99 12.32
N ARG A 77 2.89 -12.76 11.90
CA ARG A 77 3.01 -11.61 12.81
C ARG A 77 1.69 -11.18 13.43
N THR A 78 0.60 -11.23 12.67
CA THR A 78 -0.71 -10.77 13.13
C THR A 78 -1.45 -11.83 13.94
N LEU A 79 -1.38 -13.10 13.53
CA LEU A 79 -2.17 -14.18 14.14
C LEU A 79 -1.37 -15.06 15.12
N GLY A 80 -0.04 -14.94 15.16
CA GLY A 80 0.82 -15.62 16.12
C GLY A 80 1.27 -17.03 15.72
N THR A 81 1.99 -17.69 16.64
CA THR A 81 2.57 -19.03 16.45
C THR A 81 1.49 -20.11 16.56
N GLY A 82 1.30 -20.90 15.51
CA GLY A 82 0.26 -21.94 15.45
C GLY A 82 -0.62 -21.84 14.21
N VAL A 83 -0.50 -20.75 13.45
CA VAL A 83 -1.13 -20.61 12.14
C VAL A 83 -0.38 -21.47 11.11
N PRO A 84 -1.08 -22.26 10.30
CA PRO A 84 -0.48 -23.01 9.20
C PRO A 84 0.23 -22.08 8.20
N ASP A 85 1.45 -22.43 7.79
CA ASP A 85 2.22 -21.67 6.78
C ASP A 85 1.45 -21.48 5.46
N THR A 86 0.49 -22.37 5.17
CA THR A 86 -0.38 -22.30 4.00
C THR A 86 -1.36 -21.14 4.03
N LEU A 87 -1.80 -20.70 5.23
CA LEU A 87 -2.85 -19.68 5.35
C LEU A 87 -2.41 -18.35 4.72
N GLY A 88 -1.16 -17.96 4.91
CA GLY A 88 -0.62 -16.74 4.31
C GLY A 88 -0.65 -16.74 2.78
N ARG A 89 -0.43 -17.91 2.16
CA ARG A 89 -0.51 -18.08 0.70
C ARG A 89 -1.96 -18.04 0.21
N GLU A 90 -2.90 -18.60 0.96
CA GLU A 90 -4.32 -18.53 0.64
C GLU A 90 -4.84 -17.09 0.72
N LEU A 91 -4.47 -16.37 1.78
CA LEU A 91 -4.77 -14.96 1.95
C LEU A 91 -4.16 -14.10 0.83
N TRP A 92 -2.91 -14.36 0.46
CA TRP A 92 -2.28 -13.72 -0.71
C TRP A 92 -3.05 -14.01 -2.01
N THR A 93 -3.45 -15.27 -2.23
CA THR A 93 -4.18 -15.69 -3.43
C THR A 93 -5.54 -15.00 -3.52
N ALA A 94 -6.25 -14.88 -2.40
CA ALA A 94 -7.53 -14.19 -2.34
C ALA A 94 -7.40 -12.68 -2.61
N THR A 95 -6.31 -12.05 -2.17
CA THR A 95 -6.13 -10.59 -2.21
C THR A 95 -5.31 -10.10 -3.41
N GLY A 96 -4.68 -11.02 -4.15
CA GLY A 96 -3.70 -10.68 -5.19
C GLY A 96 -2.50 -9.89 -4.62
N GLY A 97 -2.22 -10.03 -3.32
CA GLY A 97 -1.19 -9.25 -2.63
C GLY A 97 -1.55 -7.79 -2.35
N ASN A 98 -2.82 -7.38 -2.47
CA ASN A 98 -3.26 -6.05 -2.06
C ASN A 98 -3.09 -5.90 -0.54
N PRO A 99 -2.23 -4.97 -0.05
CA PRO A 99 -1.99 -4.81 1.40
C PRO A 99 -3.25 -4.46 2.18
N TYR A 100 -4.13 -3.62 1.63
CA TYR A 100 -5.37 -3.21 2.29
C TYR A 100 -6.29 -4.42 2.48
N GLU A 101 -6.60 -5.13 1.40
CA GLU A 101 -7.46 -6.32 1.48
C GLU A 101 -6.85 -7.40 2.40
N LEU A 102 -5.53 -7.59 2.36
CA LEU A 102 -4.85 -8.56 3.22
C LEU A 102 -4.98 -8.20 4.70
N VAL A 103 -4.78 -6.93 5.05
CA VAL A 103 -4.92 -6.46 6.44
C VAL A 103 -6.37 -6.59 6.91
N GLU A 104 -7.35 -6.27 6.08
CA GLU A 104 -8.77 -6.45 6.43
C GLU A 104 -9.11 -7.92 6.74
N LEU A 105 -8.66 -8.87 5.91
CA LEU A 105 -8.86 -10.29 6.17
C LEU A 105 -8.14 -10.76 7.45
N LEU A 106 -6.91 -10.29 7.67
CA LEU A 106 -6.14 -10.64 8.86
C LEU A 106 -6.78 -10.09 10.14
N THR A 107 -7.28 -8.85 10.12
CA THR A 107 -8.02 -8.25 11.23
C THR A 107 -9.25 -9.08 11.54
N HIS A 108 -10.06 -9.42 10.52
CA HIS A 108 -11.22 -10.27 10.71
C HIS A 108 -10.87 -11.64 11.32
N LEU A 109 -9.84 -12.31 10.81
CA LEU A 109 -9.39 -13.61 11.32
C LEU A 109 -8.80 -13.55 12.73
N SER A 110 -8.25 -12.39 13.14
CA SER A 110 -7.76 -12.20 14.50
C SER A 110 -8.90 -12.10 15.52
N GLU A 111 -10.04 -11.54 15.10
CA GLU A 111 -11.26 -11.42 15.93
C GLU A 111 -12.12 -12.69 15.87
N HIS A 112 -12.14 -13.35 14.71
CA HIS A 112 -12.96 -14.53 14.42
C HIS A 112 -12.08 -15.64 13.83
N PRO A 113 -11.31 -16.37 14.67
CA PRO A 113 -10.43 -17.42 14.20
C PRO A 113 -11.20 -18.54 13.48
N LEU A 114 -10.58 -19.09 12.44
CA LEU A 114 -11.12 -20.27 11.76
C LEU A 114 -11.21 -21.46 12.73
N ALA A 115 -12.28 -22.22 12.62
CA ALA A 115 -12.44 -23.44 13.39
C ALA A 115 -11.34 -24.46 13.03
N PRO A 116 -10.91 -25.30 13.98
CA PRO A 116 -9.98 -26.39 13.68
C PRO A 116 -10.55 -27.32 12.61
N GLY A 117 -9.72 -27.67 11.62
CA GLY A 117 -10.10 -28.60 10.54
C GLY A 117 -10.90 -28.01 9.37
N THR A 118 -11.13 -26.69 9.37
CA THR A 118 -11.75 -26.00 8.22
C THR A 118 -10.86 -26.08 6.97
N ASP A 119 -11.49 -26.26 5.80
CA ASP A 119 -10.84 -26.10 4.50
C ASP A 119 -10.47 -24.61 4.29
N GLN A 120 -9.23 -24.27 4.65
CA GLN A 120 -8.70 -22.90 4.63
C GLN A 120 -8.91 -22.18 3.28
N PRO A 121 -8.55 -22.76 2.12
CA PRO A 121 -8.80 -22.14 0.81
C PRO A 121 -10.27 -21.75 0.57
N ALA A 122 -11.23 -22.59 0.97
CA ALA A 122 -12.65 -22.29 0.79
C ALA A 122 -13.10 -21.17 1.74
N ALA A 123 -12.77 -21.28 3.02
CA ALA A 123 -13.15 -20.30 4.04
C ALA A 123 -12.55 -18.92 3.78
N VAL A 124 -11.28 -18.85 3.37
CA VAL A 124 -10.62 -17.57 3.02
C VAL A 124 -11.27 -16.93 1.80
N ARG A 125 -11.65 -17.71 0.78
CA ARG A 125 -12.34 -17.17 -0.40
C ARG A 125 -13.73 -16.64 -0.06
N GLU A 126 -14.48 -17.36 0.76
CA GLU A 126 -15.79 -16.93 1.24
C GLU A 126 -15.67 -15.63 2.05
N LEU A 127 -14.75 -15.60 3.02
CA LEU A 127 -14.48 -14.40 3.81
C LEU A 127 -14.07 -13.21 2.93
N ALA A 128 -13.19 -13.45 1.95
CA ALA A 128 -12.76 -12.41 1.01
C ALA A 128 -13.88 -11.92 0.08
N ALA A 129 -14.94 -12.70 -0.12
CA ALA A 129 -16.13 -12.23 -0.82
C ALA A 129 -16.99 -11.35 0.10
N THR A 130 -17.11 -11.70 1.38
CA THR A 130 -17.88 -10.93 2.38
C THR A 130 -17.24 -9.58 2.71
N VAL A 131 -15.91 -9.55 2.93
CA VAL A 131 -15.17 -8.34 3.31
C VAL A 131 -15.09 -7.32 2.16
N ARG A 132 -15.18 -7.76 0.91
CA ARG A 132 -14.99 -6.87 -0.24
C ARG A 132 -16.10 -5.85 -0.47
N GLY A 133 -17.30 -6.04 0.10
CA GLY A 133 -18.45 -5.14 -0.13
C GLY A 133 -18.79 -4.93 -1.63
N PRO A 134 -19.86 -4.20 -1.97
CA PRO A 134 -20.06 -3.76 -3.34
C PRO A 134 -18.96 -2.73 -3.67
N ARG A 135 -18.17 -3.01 -4.71
CA ARG A 135 -17.21 -2.03 -5.26
C ARG A 135 -17.98 -0.76 -5.65
N LEU A 136 -17.65 0.36 -5.01
CA LEU A 136 -18.08 1.71 -5.44
C LEU A 136 -17.47 2.05 -6.80
#